data_AF-A0A7S3SVW6-F1
#
_entry.id   AF-A0A7S3SVW6-F1
#
_cell.length_a   1.000
_cell.length_b   1.000
_cell.length_c   1.000
_cell.angle_alpha   90.00
_cell.angle_beta   90.00
_cell.angle_gamma   90.00
#
_symmetry.space_group_name_H-M   'P 1'
#
loop_
_entity.id
_entity.type
_entity.pdbx_description
1 polymer ?
#
loop_
_entity_poly.entity_id
_entity_poly.type
_entity_poly.pdbx_seq_one_letter_code
_entity_poly.pdbx_strand_id
1 'polypeptide(L)'
;EDVSIKSKTVRRLDMNEVLECLEGPAKEEGAGVQRVRCQAVNDGAIGWVTIAGNQGTPFLEPGGNLLTCVKETLLTETPSLDSKTIRRVAVSEVIEVLEFTKKDGTLDIKRIKGKAKLDGATGYITVSGSAGSAFLEPC
;
A
#
# COMPACT_ATOMS: atom_id res chain seq x y z
N GLU A 1 13.52 19.47 2.73
CA GLU A 1 14.10 18.16 3.11
C GLU A 1 15.11 17.77 2.05
N ASP A 2 16.23 17.20 2.46
CA ASP A 2 17.36 16.87 1.58
C ASP A 2 17.22 15.44 1.03
N VAL A 3 17.45 15.27 -0.27
CA VAL A 3 17.46 13.97 -0.95
C VAL A 3 18.60 13.06 -0.45
N SER A 4 19.63 13.60 0.19
CA SER A 4 20.78 12.87 0.73
C SER A 4 20.41 11.68 1.64
N ILE A 5 21.11 10.55 1.47
CA ILE A 5 20.99 9.39 2.37
C ILE A 5 21.51 9.66 3.80
N LYS A 6 22.24 10.76 4.01
CA LYS A 6 22.75 11.19 5.32
C LYS A 6 21.75 12.09 6.06
N SER A 7 20.59 12.37 5.47
CA SER A 7 19.53 13.13 6.12
C SER A 7 19.02 12.42 7.38
N LYS A 8 18.48 13.20 8.32
CA LYS A 8 17.88 12.67 9.56
C LYS A 8 16.73 11.73 9.21
N THR A 9 16.76 10.52 9.78
CA THR A 9 15.64 9.57 9.64
C THR A 9 14.36 10.16 10.24
N VAL A 10 13.30 10.24 9.43
CA VAL A 10 11.97 10.66 9.87
C VAL A 10 11.31 9.53 10.66
N ARG A 11 11.19 8.35 10.05
CA ARG A 11 10.75 7.09 10.68
C ARG A 11 11.10 5.88 9.81
N ARG A 12 10.83 4.67 10.33
CA ARG A 12 10.82 3.44 9.53
C ARG A 12 9.42 3.21 8.95
N LEU A 13 9.39 2.58 7.78
CA LEU A 13 8.17 2.13 7.13
C LEU A 13 7.94 0.64 7.42
N ASP A 14 6.69 0.23 7.49
CA ASP A 14 6.32 -1.18 7.56
C ASP A 14 6.29 -1.79 6.15
N MET A 15 6.49 -3.12 6.06
CA MET A 15 6.23 -3.83 4.80
C MET A 15 4.77 -3.61 4.37
N ASN A 16 4.57 -3.45 3.06
CA ASN A 16 3.26 -3.16 2.45
C ASN A 16 2.63 -1.83 2.90
N GLU A 17 3.40 -0.91 3.50
CA GLU A 17 2.94 0.45 3.74
C GLU A 17 2.74 1.20 2.41
N VAL A 18 1.62 1.92 2.27
CA VAL A 18 1.35 2.71 1.05
C VAL A 18 1.86 4.13 1.24
N LEU A 19 2.55 4.60 0.22
CA LEU A 19 3.11 5.94 0.12
C LEU A 19 2.51 6.65 -1.09
N GLU A 20 2.16 7.91 -0.93
CA GLU A 20 1.82 8.81 -2.03
C GLU A 20 3.10 9.50 -2.51
N CYS A 21 3.45 9.32 -3.79
CA CYS A 21 4.61 9.96 -4.39
C CYS A 21 4.32 11.46 -4.61
N LEU A 22 5.12 12.32 -3.99
CA LEU A 22 5.02 13.77 -4.12
C LEU A 22 6.06 14.32 -5.11
N GLU A 23 7.25 13.71 -5.16
CA GLU A 23 8.37 14.17 -5.99
C GLU A 23 9.31 13.01 -6.34
N GLY A 24 9.89 13.05 -7.54
CA GLY A 24 10.90 12.11 -8.01
C GLY A 24 10.40 11.14 -9.07
N PRO A 25 11.21 10.13 -9.44
CA PRO A 25 12.47 9.74 -8.78
C PRO A 25 13.58 10.78 -8.98
N ALA A 26 14.38 10.99 -7.93
CA ALA A 26 15.57 11.83 -7.94
C ALA A 26 16.81 10.98 -7.62
N LYS A 27 17.90 11.22 -8.34
CA LYS A 27 19.18 10.53 -8.13
C LYS A 27 19.93 11.14 -6.95
N GLU A 28 20.38 10.29 -6.02
CA GLU A 28 21.34 10.67 -4.98
C GLU A 28 22.72 10.17 -5.41
N GLU A 29 23.58 11.10 -5.83
CA GLU A 29 24.87 10.76 -6.46
C GLU A 29 25.86 10.11 -5.49
N GLY A 30 25.81 10.44 -4.19
CA GLY A 30 26.75 9.94 -3.20
C GLY A 30 26.67 8.42 -2.97
N ALA A 31 25.47 7.85 -3.04
CA ALA A 31 25.23 6.41 -2.89
C ALA A 31 24.79 5.71 -4.18
N GLY A 32 24.55 6.46 -5.26
CA GLY A 32 24.14 5.90 -6.55
C GLY A 32 22.74 5.29 -6.54
N VAL A 33 21.84 5.80 -5.69
CA VAL A 33 20.47 5.29 -5.53
C VAL A 33 19.43 6.26 -6.08
N GLN A 34 18.23 5.73 -6.37
CA GLN A 34 17.05 6.54 -6.68
C GLN A 34 16.19 6.70 -5.43
N ARG A 35 15.76 7.92 -5.17
CA ARG A 35 14.89 8.25 -4.04
C ARG A 35 13.65 8.98 -4.53
N VAL A 36 12.56 8.80 -3.81
CA VAL A 36 11.29 9.49 -4.03
C VAL A 36 10.90 10.20 -2.74
N ARG A 37 10.34 11.39 -2.87
CA ARG A 37 9.72 12.08 -1.75
C ARG A 37 8.28 11.66 -1.69
N CYS A 38 7.85 11.14 -0.55
CA CYS A 38 6.51 10.62 -0.40
C CYS A 38 5.86 11.08 0.91
N GLN A 39 4.54 11.05 0.93
CA GLN A 39 3.74 11.10 2.14
C GLN A 39 3.25 9.69 2.46
N ALA A 40 3.43 9.24 3.70
CA ALA A 40 2.90 7.96 4.12
C ALA A 40 1.41 8.08 4.48
N VAL A 41 0.60 7.15 3.96
CA VAL A 41 -0.87 7.19 4.16
C VAL A 41 -1.25 7.01 5.63
N ASN A 42 -0.51 6.20 6.38
CA ASN A 42 -0.85 5.84 7.76
C ASN A 42 -0.86 7.04 8.72
N ASP A 43 0.20 7.84 8.70
CA ASP A 43 0.43 8.91 9.68
C ASP A 43 0.64 10.29 9.04
N GLY A 44 0.69 10.38 7.71
CA GLY A 44 0.93 11.62 6.98
C GLY A 44 2.38 12.10 7.03
N ALA A 45 3.31 11.30 7.56
CA ALA A 45 4.72 11.65 7.60
C ALA A 45 5.28 11.83 6.19
N ILE A 46 6.00 12.93 5.97
CA ILE A 46 6.63 13.25 4.69
C ILE A 46 8.14 13.01 4.82
N GLY A 47 8.75 12.46 3.78
CA GLY A 47 10.19 12.30 3.72
C GLY A 47 10.67 11.63 2.43
N TRP A 48 11.99 11.49 2.32
CA TRP A 48 12.64 10.80 1.21
C TRP A 48 12.85 9.32 1.51
N VAL A 49 12.45 8.46 0.59
CA VAL A 49 12.61 7.00 0.66
C VAL A 49 13.40 6.50 -0.54
N THR A 50 14.23 5.48 -0.33
CA THR A 50 15.02 4.85 -1.38
C THR A 50 14.19 3.80 -2.10
N ILE A 51 14.12 3.83 -3.43
CA ILE A 51 13.33 2.88 -4.22
C ILE A 51 13.96 1.48 -4.17
N ALA A 52 15.26 1.41 -4.40
CA ALA A 52 16.04 0.17 -4.35
C ALA A 52 17.43 0.44 -3.77
N GLY A 53 17.97 -0.55 -3.06
CA GLY A 53 19.34 -0.51 -2.56
C GLY A 53 20.36 -0.39 -3.71
N ASN A 54 21.61 -0.08 -3.37
CA ASN A 54 22.69 0.05 -4.36
C ASN A 54 23.01 -1.25 -5.14
N GLN A 55 22.59 -2.40 -4.63
CA GLN A 55 22.70 -3.71 -5.29
C GLN A 55 21.41 -4.11 -6.04
N GLY A 56 20.43 -3.20 -6.14
CA GLY A 56 19.19 -3.43 -6.89
C GLY A 56 18.06 -4.10 -6.09
N THR A 57 18.27 -4.44 -4.82
CA THR A 57 17.19 -4.96 -3.96
C THR A 57 16.06 -3.95 -3.84
N PRO A 58 14.83 -4.27 -4.28
CA PRO A 58 13.71 -3.33 -4.21
C PRO A 58 13.26 -3.13 -2.77
N PHE A 59 13.00 -1.88 -2.39
CA PHE A 59 12.37 -1.48 -1.13
C PHE A 59 10.98 -0.88 -1.36
N LEU A 60 10.80 -0.22 -2.50
CA LEU A 60 9.52 0.26 -2.99
C LEU A 60 9.29 -0.27 -4.40
N GLU A 61 8.05 -0.59 -4.69
CA GLU A 61 7.58 -0.94 -6.02
C GLU A 61 6.55 0.10 -6.47
N PRO A 62 6.45 0.40 -7.78
CA PRO A 62 5.37 1.23 -8.30
C PRO A 62 4.02 0.67 -7.85
N GLY A 63 3.31 1.46 -7.05
CA GLY A 63 1.94 1.15 -6.70
C GLY A 63 0.98 1.48 -7.85
N GLY A 64 -0.27 1.09 -7.66
CA GLY A 64 -1.38 1.49 -8.50
C GLY A 64 -2.67 1.50 -7.69
N ASN A 65 -3.73 2.03 -8.28
CA ASN A 65 -5.07 1.90 -7.72
C ASN A 65 -5.78 0.63 -8.23
N LEU A 66 -5.11 -0.27 -8.94
CA LEU A 66 -5.68 -1.55 -9.36
C LEU A 66 -4.95 -2.68 -8.66
N LEU A 67 -5.70 -3.50 -7.92
CA LEU A 67 -5.20 -4.68 -7.24
C LEU A 67 -5.94 -5.93 -7.71
N THR A 68 -5.22 -7.02 -7.91
CA THR A 68 -5.78 -8.34 -8.24
C THR A 68 -5.94 -9.16 -6.96
N CYS A 69 -7.09 -9.82 -6.82
CA CYS A 69 -7.32 -10.77 -5.76
C CYS A 69 -6.51 -12.05 -5.99
N VAL A 70 -5.55 -12.33 -5.11
CA VAL A 70 -4.71 -13.54 -5.16
C VAL A 70 -5.19 -14.64 -4.22
N LYS A 71 -6.06 -14.27 -3.27
CA LYS A 71 -6.70 -15.18 -2.33
C LYS A 71 -8.13 -14.74 -2.07
N GLU A 72 -9.07 -15.68 -2.19
CA GLU A 72 -10.49 -15.43 -1.96
C GLU A 72 -10.74 -14.68 -0.64
N THR A 73 -11.54 -13.62 -0.71
CA THR A 73 -11.82 -12.73 0.41
C THR A 73 -13.22 -12.13 0.34
N LEU A 74 -13.59 -11.31 1.32
CA LEU A 74 -14.91 -10.72 1.47
C LEU A 74 -14.87 -9.22 1.20
N LEU A 75 -15.88 -8.75 0.47
CA LEU A 75 -16.22 -7.34 0.36
C LEU A 75 -17.29 -7.03 1.42
N THR A 76 -17.05 -6.06 2.29
CA THR A 76 -17.97 -5.69 3.39
C THR A 76 -18.43 -4.24 3.32
N GLU A 77 -19.53 -3.92 3.99
CA GLU A 77 -20.14 -2.58 3.96
C GLU A 77 -19.30 -1.53 4.71
N THR A 78 -18.58 -1.93 5.76
CA THR A 78 -17.78 -1.06 6.65
C THR A 78 -16.38 -1.66 6.88
N PRO A 79 -15.39 -0.88 7.37
CA PRO A 79 -14.02 -1.38 7.55
C PRO A 79 -13.87 -2.41 8.69
N SER A 80 -14.89 -2.55 9.56
CA SER A 80 -14.89 -3.52 10.65
C SER A 80 -14.84 -4.96 10.11
N LEU A 81 -14.12 -5.85 10.80
CA LEU A 81 -14.09 -7.28 10.47
C LEU A 81 -15.44 -7.96 10.69
N ASP A 82 -16.25 -7.45 11.63
CA ASP A 82 -17.60 -7.96 11.92
C ASP A 82 -18.67 -7.32 11.02
N SER A 83 -18.25 -6.62 9.97
CA SER A 83 -19.14 -5.95 9.03
C SER A 83 -19.92 -6.94 8.18
N LYS A 84 -21.14 -6.54 7.77
CA LYS A 84 -21.97 -7.33 6.87
C LYS A 84 -21.24 -7.54 5.54
N THR A 85 -21.20 -8.79 5.09
CA THR A 85 -20.65 -9.17 3.80
C THR A 85 -21.61 -8.73 2.69
N ILE A 86 -21.10 -7.94 1.74
CA ILE A 86 -21.79 -7.60 0.50
C ILE A 86 -21.75 -8.82 -0.41
N ARG A 87 -20.54 -9.32 -0.68
CA ARG A 87 -20.30 -10.55 -1.44
C ARG A 87 -18.86 -11.04 -1.27
N ARG A 88 -18.58 -12.17 -1.92
CA ARG A 88 -17.24 -12.73 -2.05
C ARG A 88 -16.51 -12.18 -3.27
N VAL A 89 -15.21 -11.98 -3.14
CA VAL A 89 -14.29 -11.60 -4.21
C VAL A 89 -13.42 -12.81 -4.55
N ALA A 90 -13.49 -13.25 -5.81
CA ALA A 90 -12.80 -14.44 -6.28
C ALA A 90 -11.35 -14.14 -6.66
N VAL A 91 -10.51 -15.17 -6.67
CA VAL A 91 -9.14 -15.07 -7.21
C VAL A 91 -9.21 -14.58 -8.67
N SER A 92 -8.24 -13.76 -9.06
CA SER A 92 -8.13 -13.06 -10.34
C SER A 92 -9.14 -11.92 -10.56
N GLU A 93 -10.00 -11.61 -9.59
CA GLU A 93 -10.86 -10.44 -9.65
C GLU A 93 -10.06 -9.15 -9.39
N VAL A 94 -10.33 -8.09 -10.16
CA VAL A 94 -9.64 -6.80 -10.04
C VAL A 94 -10.46 -5.81 -9.21
N ILE A 95 -9.81 -5.18 -8.23
CA ILE A 95 -10.33 -4.15 -7.35
C ILE A 95 -9.67 -2.81 -7.68
N GLU A 96 -10.48 -1.81 -7.98
CA GLU A 96 -10.05 -0.41 -8.07
C GLU A 96 -10.11 0.25 -6.68
N VAL A 97 -8.96 0.61 -6.14
CA VAL A 97 -8.80 1.29 -4.86
C VAL A 97 -9.41 2.70 -4.97
N LEU A 98 -10.38 2.97 -4.11
CA LEU A 98 -10.99 4.29 -3.96
C LEU A 98 -10.40 5.03 -2.76
N GLU A 99 -10.04 4.30 -1.70
CA GLU A 99 -9.49 4.87 -0.47
C GLU A 99 -8.53 3.87 0.17
N PHE A 100 -7.29 4.30 0.41
CA PHE A 100 -6.36 3.55 1.24
C PHE A 100 -6.70 3.82 2.71
N THR A 101 -7.03 2.78 3.49
CA THR A 101 -7.29 2.99 4.91
C THR A 101 -5.98 3.04 5.69
N LYS A 102 -5.91 3.91 6.69
CA LYS A 102 -4.86 3.90 7.70
C LYS A 102 -4.90 2.57 8.45
N LYS A 103 -3.73 2.00 8.76
CA LYS A 103 -3.63 0.84 9.64
C LYS A 103 -4.27 1.18 10.99
N ASP A 104 -5.28 0.43 11.40
CA ASP A 104 -5.86 0.54 12.75
C ASP A 104 -4.93 -0.19 13.73
N GLY A 105 -4.49 0.49 14.79
CA GLY A 105 -3.47 0.00 15.73
C GLY A 105 -3.90 -1.21 16.56
N THR A 106 -5.12 -1.70 16.39
CA THR A 106 -5.68 -2.85 17.10
C THR A 106 -5.47 -4.19 16.37
N LEU A 107 -5.34 -4.18 15.04
CA LEU A 107 -5.24 -5.39 14.21
C LEU A 107 -4.20 -5.20 13.11
N ASP A 108 -3.28 -6.16 12.96
CA ASP A 108 -2.28 -6.17 11.87
C ASP A 108 -2.91 -6.59 10.53
N ILE A 109 -4.00 -5.91 10.16
CA ILE A 109 -4.79 -6.17 8.96
C ILE A 109 -4.92 -4.86 8.21
N LYS A 110 -4.58 -4.90 6.92
CA LYS A 110 -4.75 -3.75 6.04
C LYS A 110 -5.96 -3.95 5.17
N ARG A 111 -6.86 -2.98 5.21
CA ARG A 111 -8.03 -2.94 4.35
C ARG A 111 -7.94 -1.73 3.43
N ILE A 112 -8.79 -1.72 2.42
CA ILE A 112 -9.01 -0.58 1.54
C ILE A 112 -10.50 -0.46 1.28
N LYS A 113 -10.96 0.72 0.90
CA LYS A 113 -12.23 0.87 0.19
C LYS A 113 -11.95 0.70 -1.29
N GLY A 114 -12.65 -0.23 -1.94
CA GLY A 114 -12.45 -0.53 -3.35
C GLY A 114 -13.75 -0.78 -4.08
N LYS A 115 -13.70 -0.58 -5.40
CA LYS A 115 -14.74 -0.93 -6.35
C LYS A 115 -14.28 -2.14 -7.15
N ALA A 116 -15.03 -3.23 -7.10
CA ALA A 116 -14.77 -4.37 -7.94
C ALA A 116 -15.06 -4.06 -9.41
N LYS A 117 -14.12 -4.42 -10.30
CA LYS A 117 -14.27 -4.20 -11.74
C LYS A 117 -15.22 -5.19 -12.41
N LEU A 118 -15.44 -6.35 -11.79
CA LEU A 118 -16.31 -7.40 -12.32
C LEU A 118 -17.78 -6.97 -12.38
N ASP A 119 -18.30 -6.37 -11.30
CA ASP A 119 -19.72 -6.05 -11.15
C ASP A 119 -20.00 -4.63 -10.64
N GLY A 120 -18.96 -3.84 -10.33
CA GLY A 120 -19.08 -2.48 -9.80
C GLY A 120 -19.40 -2.40 -8.30
N ALA A 121 -19.49 -3.52 -7.57
CA ALA A 121 -19.73 -3.52 -6.14
C ALA A 121 -18.63 -2.75 -5.40
N THR A 122 -19.03 -1.90 -4.45
CA THR A 122 -18.12 -1.04 -3.68
C THR A 122 -18.21 -1.37 -2.21
N GLY A 123 -17.05 -1.51 -1.54
CA GLY A 123 -16.99 -1.82 -0.12
C GLY A 123 -15.56 -1.91 0.40
N TYR A 124 -15.41 -2.46 1.58
CA TYR A 124 -14.11 -2.66 2.23
C TYR A 124 -13.60 -4.07 2.02
N ILE A 125 -12.34 -4.20 1.64
CA ILE A 125 -11.70 -5.48 1.33
C ILE A 125 -10.31 -5.54 1.95
N THR A 126 -9.91 -6.73 2.40
CA THR A 126 -8.60 -6.97 3.01
C THR A 126 -7.54 -7.08 1.92
N VAL A 127 -6.49 -6.26 2.03
CA VAL A 127 -5.27 -6.34 1.19
C VAL A 127 -4.29 -7.33 1.79
N SER A 128 -4.03 -7.21 3.09
CA SER A 128 -3.15 -8.10 3.83
C SER A 128 -3.75 -8.48 5.19
N GLY A 129 -3.75 -9.76 5.52
CA GLY A 129 -4.21 -10.28 6.81
C GLY A 129 -3.09 -10.35 7.85
N SER A 130 -3.44 -10.80 9.06
CA SER A 130 -2.48 -11.04 10.13
C SER A 130 -1.40 -12.04 9.67
N ALA A 131 -0.16 -11.83 10.14
CA ALA A 131 1.03 -12.59 9.74
C ALA A 131 1.45 -12.43 8.25
N GLY A 132 1.03 -11.35 7.58
CA GLY A 132 1.55 -10.97 6.26
C GLY A 132 0.94 -11.69 5.07
N SER A 133 -0.18 -12.40 5.26
CA SER A 133 -0.89 -13.06 4.14
C SER A 133 -1.45 -12.01 3.16
N ALA A 134 -1.02 -12.02 1.90
CA ALA A 134 -1.60 -11.19 0.84
C ALA A 134 -2.93 -11.77 0.34
N PHE A 135 -3.92 -10.88 0.18
CA PHE A 135 -5.22 -11.18 -0.43
C PHE A 135 -5.43 -10.39 -1.72
N LEU A 136 -4.88 -9.18 -1.77
CA LEU A 136 -4.82 -8.34 -2.97
C LEU A 136 -3.36 -7.93 -3.23
N GLU A 137 -2.94 -7.99 -4.48
CA GLU A 137 -1.61 -7.55 -4.95
C GLU A 137 -1.75 -6.55 -6.10
N PRO A 138 -0.82 -5.61 -6.30
CA PRO A 138 -0.82 -4.72 -7.46
C PRO A 138 -0.90 -5.50 -8.79
N CYS A 139 -1.66 -4.97 -9.76
CA CYS A 139 -1.73 -5.54 -11.11
C CYS A 139 -0.40 -5.43 -11.88
#